data_AF-A0A0W8FIK3-F1
#
_entry.id   AF-A0A0W8FIK3-F1
#
_cell.length_a   1.000
_cell.length_b   1.000
_cell.length_c   1.000
_cell.angle_alpha   90.00
_cell.angle_beta   90.00
_cell.angle_gamma   90.00
#
_symmetry.space_group_name_H-M   'P 1'
#
loop_
_entity.id
_entity.type
_entity.pdbx_description
1 polymer ?
#
loop_
_entity_poly.entity_id
_entity_poly.type
_entity_poly.pdbx_seq_one_letter_code
_entity_poly.pdbx_strand_id
1 'polypeptide(L)'
;MQGLTAADVLGVWERGQNRPPAERALALLAAAYPHTSPGDLACMSIGERDRLLLDLREAIFGPGFAARTACPACGEELELAFLAGDVRIEAAPPADGRLSLIRDGYTVEFRLPTAGDLLAVFDAQDPEASLLHRCVVRSCLAGEPVAVSHLPPGIVDAVGEEMREADPQADITLVLTCCSCTYEWQAAFDIVSYLWAEVASLARRTLHEVHILASAYGWSETEILAMSAWRRERYLELVD
;
A
#
# COMPACT_ATOMS: atom_id res chain seq x y z
N MET A 1 7.24 -2.17 15.42
CA MET A 1 5.80 -2.09 15.10
C MET A 1 5.03 -2.35 16.38
N GLN A 2 4.10 -1.47 16.75
CA GLN A 2 3.15 -1.72 17.83
C GLN A 2 1.85 -2.30 17.27
N GLY A 3 1.15 -3.11 18.06
CA GLY A 3 -0.20 -3.57 17.68
C GLY A 3 -1.20 -2.42 17.74
N LEU A 4 -2.13 -2.36 16.78
CA LEU A 4 -3.21 -1.37 16.79
C LEU A 4 -4.37 -1.83 17.65
N THR A 5 -4.84 -0.97 18.55
CA THR A 5 -6.07 -1.19 19.30
C THR A 5 -7.30 -0.91 18.44
N ALA A 6 -8.48 -1.31 18.92
CA ALA A 6 -9.75 -0.96 18.26
C ALA A 6 -9.94 0.56 18.13
N ALA A 7 -9.53 1.32 19.16
CA ALA A 7 -9.57 2.78 19.12
C ALA A 7 -8.60 3.37 18.09
N ASP A 8 -7.40 2.80 17.95
CA ASP A 8 -6.43 3.23 16.93
C ASP A 8 -6.98 3.00 15.52
N VAL A 9 -7.56 1.82 15.27
CA VAL A 9 -8.20 1.47 13.99
C VAL A 9 -9.31 2.46 13.66
N LEU A 10 -10.20 2.77 14.60
CA LEU A 10 -11.27 3.76 14.40
C LEU A 10 -10.71 5.14 14.11
N GLY A 11 -9.71 5.60 14.88
CA GLY A 11 -9.11 6.92 14.69
C GLY A 11 -8.37 7.05 13.35
N VAL A 12 -7.66 6.02 12.90
CA VAL A 12 -7.03 6.01 11.56
C VAL A 12 -8.08 5.98 10.47
N TRP A 13 -9.10 5.14 10.61
CA TRP A 13 -10.17 5.04 9.63
C TRP A 13 -10.90 6.38 9.47
N GLU A 14 -11.27 7.03 10.57
CA GLU A 14 -11.92 8.35 10.57
C GLU A 14 -11.08 9.43 9.87
N ARG A 15 -9.79 9.54 10.22
CA ARG A 15 -8.89 10.55 9.61
C ARG A 15 -8.62 10.30 8.13
N GLY A 16 -8.61 9.03 7.70
CA GLY A 16 -8.36 8.64 6.32
C GLY A 16 -9.58 8.68 5.41
N GLN A 17 -10.77 9.00 5.94
CA GLN A 17 -11.97 9.22 5.14
C GLN A 17 -11.72 10.33 4.11
N ASN A 18 -12.10 10.07 2.85
CA ASN A 18 -11.91 10.98 1.71
C ASN A 18 -10.45 11.38 1.43
N ARG A 19 -9.47 10.70 2.03
CA ARG A 19 -8.05 10.89 1.73
C ARG A 19 -7.61 10.01 0.56
N PRO A 20 -6.59 10.43 -0.22
CA PRO A 20 -6.02 9.60 -1.26
C PRO A 20 -5.34 8.34 -0.68
N PRO A 21 -5.15 7.27 -1.48
CA PRO A 21 -4.55 6.02 -1.01
C PRO A 21 -3.20 6.22 -0.30
N ALA A 22 -2.32 7.06 -0.86
CA ALA A 22 -1.01 7.32 -0.26
C ALA A 22 -1.10 7.98 1.14
N GLU A 23 -2.07 8.88 1.38
CA GLU A 23 -2.29 9.44 2.73
C GLU A 23 -2.81 8.40 3.71
N ARG A 24 -3.71 7.52 3.25
CA ARG A 24 -4.25 6.41 4.06
C ARG A 24 -3.16 5.43 4.48
N ALA A 25 -2.27 5.07 3.55
CA ALA A 25 -1.10 4.25 3.82
C ALA A 25 -0.22 4.86 4.92
N LEU A 26 0.14 6.15 4.79
CA LEU A 26 0.94 6.84 5.79
C LEU A 26 0.23 6.96 7.14
N ALA A 27 -1.09 7.16 7.15
CA ALA A 27 -1.87 7.21 8.39
C ALA A 27 -1.87 5.88 9.14
N LEU A 28 -1.97 4.76 8.42
CA LEU A 28 -1.85 3.40 8.98
C LEU A 28 -0.45 3.18 9.56
N LEU A 29 0.60 3.52 8.81
CA LEU A 29 1.98 3.37 9.27
C LEU A 29 2.31 4.28 10.46
N ALA A 30 1.84 5.52 10.47
CA ALA A 30 2.04 6.44 11.59
C ALA A 30 1.43 5.90 12.89
N ALA A 31 0.28 5.22 12.82
CA ALA A 31 -0.32 4.58 13.97
C ALA A 31 0.48 3.34 14.44
N ALA A 32 1.04 2.56 13.51
CA ALA A 32 1.81 1.34 13.82
C ALA A 32 3.28 1.60 14.22
N TYR A 33 3.82 2.77 13.85
CA TYR A 33 5.22 3.18 14.07
C TYR A 33 5.29 4.59 14.67
N PRO A 34 4.83 4.79 15.93
CA PRO A 34 4.72 6.13 16.55
C PRO A 34 6.07 6.82 16.80
N HIS A 35 7.17 6.09 16.72
CA HIS A 35 8.54 6.62 16.89
C HIS A 35 9.21 7.01 15.57
N THR A 36 8.57 6.75 14.43
CA THR A 36 9.05 7.17 13.11
C THR A 36 8.35 8.48 12.75
N SER A 37 9.12 9.49 12.34
CA SER A 37 8.53 10.78 12.01
C SER A 37 7.68 10.69 10.73
N PRO A 38 6.64 11.52 10.56
CA PRO A 38 5.88 11.56 9.31
C PRO A 38 6.75 11.85 8.08
N GLY A 39 7.81 12.64 8.24
CA GLY A 39 8.77 12.92 7.17
C GLY A 39 9.55 11.68 6.76
N ASP A 40 10.01 10.88 7.72
CA ASP A 40 10.73 9.63 7.42
C ASP A 40 9.82 8.60 6.74
N LEU A 41 8.56 8.47 7.17
CA LEU A 41 7.58 7.60 6.51
C LEU A 41 7.31 8.04 5.07
N ALA A 42 7.26 9.35 4.81
CA ALA A 42 7.07 9.89 3.47
C ALA A 42 8.30 9.71 2.56
N CYS A 43 9.49 9.54 3.14
CA CYS A 43 10.75 9.30 2.41
C CYS A 43 10.98 7.83 2.04
N MET A 44 10.22 6.88 2.59
CA MET A 44 10.32 5.47 2.23
C MET A 44 9.96 5.25 0.76
N SER A 45 10.68 4.32 0.11
CA SER A 45 10.27 3.85 -1.21
C SER A 45 8.86 3.24 -1.16
N ILE A 46 8.21 3.12 -2.31
CA ILE A 46 6.89 2.50 -2.39
C ILE A 46 6.94 1.06 -1.86
N GLY A 47 7.94 0.26 -2.23
CA GLY A 47 8.04 -1.11 -1.74
C GLY A 47 8.44 -1.22 -0.27
N GLU A 48 9.27 -0.29 0.26
CA GLU A 48 9.53 -0.23 1.71
C GLU A 48 8.25 0.03 2.49
N ARG A 49 7.44 1.00 2.04
CA ARG A 49 6.11 1.27 2.60
C ARG A 49 5.22 0.04 2.54
N ASP A 50 5.15 -0.61 1.38
CA ASP A 50 4.25 -1.75 1.15
C ASP A 50 4.65 -2.98 1.97
N ARG A 51 5.94 -3.20 2.18
CA ARG A 51 6.43 -4.24 3.10
C ARG A 51 5.97 -3.99 4.54
N LEU A 52 6.03 -2.74 5.02
CA LEU A 52 5.54 -2.39 6.36
C LEU A 52 4.00 -2.51 6.46
N LEU A 53 3.27 -2.24 5.38
CA LEU A 53 1.83 -2.45 5.34
C LEU A 53 1.46 -3.94 5.33
N LEU A 54 2.24 -4.79 4.66
CA LEU A 54 2.11 -6.25 4.74
C LEU A 54 2.36 -6.74 6.18
N ASP A 55 3.41 -6.24 6.85
CA ASP A 55 3.69 -6.52 8.27
C ASP A 55 2.51 -6.12 9.16
N LEU A 56 1.98 -4.92 8.95
CA LEU A 56 0.85 -4.40 9.71
C LEU A 56 -0.43 -5.22 9.48
N ARG A 57 -0.75 -5.53 8.22
CA ARG A 57 -1.89 -6.39 7.88
C ARG A 57 -1.79 -7.70 8.62
N GLU A 58 -0.64 -8.36 8.49
CA GLU A 58 -0.41 -9.68 9.06
C GLU A 58 -0.56 -9.68 10.59
N ALA A 59 -0.12 -8.61 11.25
CA ALA A 59 -0.30 -8.46 12.69
C ALA A 59 -1.76 -8.24 13.14
N ILE A 60 -2.61 -7.65 12.30
CA ILE A 60 -4.01 -7.35 12.64
C ILE A 60 -4.95 -8.50 12.25
N PHE A 61 -4.76 -9.05 11.05
CA PHE A 61 -5.70 -9.99 10.41
C PHE A 61 -5.15 -11.41 10.26
N GLY A 62 -3.86 -11.61 10.57
CA GLY A 62 -3.16 -12.87 10.32
C GLY A 62 -2.55 -12.95 8.91
N PRO A 63 -1.85 -14.05 8.60
CA PRO A 63 -1.03 -14.16 7.38
C PRO A 63 -1.82 -14.42 6.11
N GLY A 64 -3.08 -14.83 6.21
CA GLY A 64 -3.90 -15.23 5.05
C GLY A 64 -4.56 -14.04 4.36
N PHE A 65 -4.54 -14.06 3.04
CA PHE A 65 -5.27 -13.15 2.16
C PHE A 65 -6.42 -13.92 1.54
N ALA A 66 -7.59 -13.28 1.47
CA ALA A 66 -8.71 -13.71 0.66
C ALA A 66 -9.09 -12.55 -0.27
N ALA A 67 -9.08 -12.80 -1.58
CA ALA A 67 -9.39 -11.80 -2.60
C ALA A 67 -10.37 -12.37 -3.63
N ARG A 68 -11.08 -11.48 -4.31
CA ARG A 68 -11.99 -11.81 -5.41
C ARG A 68 -11.60 -11.03 -6.65
N THR A 69 -11.70 -11.67 -7.79
CA THR A 69 -11.45 -11.05 -9.09
C THR A 69 -12.33 -11.72 -10.16
N ALA A 70 -12.41 -11.14 -11.35
CA ALA A 70 -13.13 -11.71 -12.47
C ALA A 70 -12.17 -12.02 -13.62
N CYS A 71 -12.39 -13.15 -14.30
CA CYS A 71 -11.61 -13.49 -15.49
C CYS A 71 -11.89 -12.45 -16.59
N PRO A 72 -10.87 -11.80 -17.16
CA PRO A 72 -11.07 -10.80 -18.20
C PRO A 72 -11.57 -11.39 -19.53
N ALA A 73 -11.45 -12.71 -19.74
CA ALA A 73 -11.87 -13.38 -20.97
C ALA A 73 -13.33 -13.85 -20.95
N CYS A 74 -13.81 -14.43 -19.84
CA CYS A 74 -15.16 -15.00 -19.76
C CYS A 74 -16.06 -14.38 -18.68
N GLY A 75 -15.51 -13.53 -17.80
CA GLY A 75 -16.26 -12.89 -16.72
C GLY A 75 -16.54 -13.78 -15.49
N GLU A 76 -16.04 -15.01 -15.46
CA GLU A 76 -16.17 -15.90 -14.30
C GLU A 76 -15.57 -15.25 -13.05
N GLU A 77 -16.24 -15.37 -11.90
CA GLU A 77 -15.71 -14.89 -10.62
C GLU A 77 -14.74 -15.93 -10.02
N LEU A 78 -13.60 -15.46 -9.53
CA LEU A 78 -12.59 -16.27 -8.87
C LEU A 78 -12.36 -15.79 -7.45
N GLU A 79 -12.25 -16.75 -6.53
CA GLU A 79 -11.73 -16.54 -5.19
C GLU A 79 -10.27 -16.96 -5.12
N LEU A 80 -9.46 -16.12 -4.49
CA LEU A 80 -8.03 -16.30 -4.35
C LEU A 80 -7.69 -16.35 -2.86
N ALA A 81 -6.90 -17.35 -2.48
CA ALA A 81 -6.32 -17.45 -1.16
C ALA A 81 -4.80 -17.61 -1.27
N PHE A 82 -4.06 -16.77 -0.55
CA PHE A 82 -2.60 -16.78 -0.52
C PHE A 82 -2.10 -16.28 0.84
N LEU A 83 -0.82 -16.47 1.14
CA LEU A 83 -0.19 -16.01 2.36
C LEU A 83 0.58 -14.70 2.12
N ALA A 84 0.80 -13.92 3.18
CA ALA A 84 1.64 -12.72 3.14
C ALA A 84 3.02 -13.02 2.55
N GLY A 85 3.58 -14.18 2.89
CA GLY A 85 4.86 -14.66 2.37
C GLY A 85 4.89 -14.86 0.86
N ASP A 86 3.74 -15.10 0.21
CA ASP A 86 3.67 -15.34 -1.24
C ASP A 86 3.81 -14.04 -2.05
N VAL A 87 3.57 -12.88 -1.42
CA VAL A 87 3.63 -11.54 -2.04
C VAL A 87 4.74 -10.65 -1.48
N ARG A 88 5.52 -11.18 -0.54
CA ARG A 88 6.71 -10.50 -0.01
C ARG A 88 7.88 -10.76 -0.93
N ILE A 89 8.51 -9.68 -1.39
CA ILE A 89 9.69 -9.76 -2.23
C ILE A 89 10.86 -9.16 -1.47
N GLU A 90 11.88 -9.96 -1.20
CA GLU A 90 13.12 -9.45 -0.63
C GLU A 90 13.91 -8.71 -1.70
N ALA A 91 14.00 -7.40 -1.56
CA ALA A 91 14.89 -6.55 -2.35
C ALA A 91 15.84 -5.81 -1.42
N ALA A 92 17.10 -5.71 -1.83
CA ALA A 92 18.10 -4.90 -1.16
C ALA A 92 18.40 -3.68 -2.04
N PRO A 93 17.78 -2.52 -1.78
CA PRO A 93 18.08 -1.31 -2.55
C PRO A 93 19.56 -0.91 -2.38
N PRO A 94 20.12 -0.14 -3.33
CA PRO A 94 21.48 0.38 -3.23
C PRO A 94 21.68 1.19 -1.94
N ALA A 95 22.87 1.09 -1.34
CA ALA A 95 23.16 1.72 -0.05
C ALA A 95 23.05 3.26 -0.04
N ASP A 96 23.19 3.92 -1.18
CA ASP A 96 23.03 5.37 -1.35
C ASP A 96 21.67 5.78 -1.90
N GLY A 97 20.78 4.81 -2.16
CA GLY A 97 19.43 5.02 -2.71
C GLY A 97 19.39 5.58 -4.13
N ARG A 98 20.53 5.61 -4.85
CA ARG A 98 20.62 6.13 -6.22
C ARG A 98 20.89 5.01 -7.21
N LEU A 99 20.28 5.15 -8.37
CA LEU A 99 20.39 4.27 -9.52
C LEU A 99 20.89 5.07 -10.72
N SER A 100 21.56 4.39 -11.64
CA SER A 100 22.10 5.03 -12.85
C SER A 100 21.85 4.16 -14.07
N LEU A 101 21.23 4.76 -15.09
CA LEU A 101 21.01 4.15 -16.39
C LEU A 101 21.94 4.79 -17.42
N ILE A 102 22.66 3.97 -18.18
CA ILE A 102 23.46 4.40 -19.34
C ILE A 102 22.94 3.70 -20.59
N ARG A 103 22.35 4.45 -21.52
CA ARG A 103 21.75 3.90 -22.75
C ARG A 103 21.74 4.93 -23.87
N ASP A 104 22.10 4.52 -25.09
CA ASP A 104 22.05 5.36 -26.30
C ASP A 104 22.74 6.75 -26.15
N GLY A 105 23.83 6.81 -25.37
CA GLY A 105 24.56 8.04 -25.07
C GLY A 105 23.95 8.90 -23.95
N TYR A 106 22.80 8.51 -23.42
CA TYR A 106 22.20 9.10 -22.22
C TYR A 106 22.81 8.51 -20.96
N THR A 107 22.96 9.35 -19.94
CA THR A 107 23.24 8.97 -18.56
C THR A 107 22.17 9.60 -17.69
N VAL A 108 21.39 8.78 -16.99
CA VAL A 108 20.30 9.23 -16.11
C VAL A 108 20.55 8.69 -14.71
N GLU A 109 20.80 9.58 -13.75
CA GLU A 109 20.82 9.27 -12.32
C GLU A 109 19.44 9.55 -11.73
N PHE A 110 18.89 8.60 -10.99
CA PHE A 110 17.56 8.68 -10.40
C PHE A 110 17.50 7.97 -9.06
N ARG A 111 16.40 8.13 -8.36
CA ARG A 111 16.05 7.43 -7.11
C ARG A 111 14.70 6.75 -7.27
N LEU A 112 14.41 5.77 -6.41
CA LEU A 112 13.08 5.18 -6.35
C LEU A 112 12.02 6.22 -5.93
N PRO A 113 10.79 6.11 -6.46
CA PRO A 113 9.68 6.95 -6.02
C PRO A 113 9.34 6.65 -4.56
N THR A 114 8.98 7.70 -3.81
CA THR A 114 8.59 7.57 -2.41
C THR A 114 7.10 7.80 -2.21
N ALA A 115 6.59 7.43 -1.03
CA ALA A 115 5.22 7.76 -0.64
C ALA A 115 4.94 9.27 -0.72
N GLY A 116 5.92 10.11 -0.37
CA GLY A 116 5.83 11.57 -0.48
C GLY A 116 5.77 12.07 -1.92
N ASP A 117 6.42 11.40 -2.87
CA ASP A 117 6.29 11.77 -4.28
C ASP A 117 4.91 11.45 -4.84
N LEU A 118 4.35 10.29 -4.51
CA LEU A 118 2.98 9.93 -4.90
C LEU A 118 1.96 10.95 -4.39
N LEU A 119 2.15 11.47 -3.17
CA LEU A 119 1.34 12.55 -2.63
C LEU A 119 1.51 13.85 -3.40
N ALA A 120 2.75 14.22 -3.71
CA ALA A 120 3.06 15.46 -4.39
C ALA A 120 2.51 15.53 -5.83
N VAL A 121 2.27 14.37 -6.46
CA VAL A 121 1.76 14.29 -7.84
C VAL A 121 0.28 13.90 -7.92
N PHE A 122 -0.40 13.71 -6.79
CA PHE A 122 -1.78 13.21 -6.76
C PHE A 122 -2.76 14.05 -7.59
N ASP A 123 -2.67 15.38 -7.51
CA ASP A 123 -3.50 16.32 -8.26
C ASP A 123 -2.79 16.89 -9.51
N ALA A 124 -1.66 16.30 -9.93
CA ALA A 124 -0.95 16.75 -11.11
C ALA A 124 -1.74 16.45 -12.38
N GLN A 125 -1.63 17.34 -13.38
CA GLN A 125 -2.26 17.12 -14.69
C GLN A 125 -1.66 15.92 -15.42
N ASP A 126 -0.36 15.69 -15.23
CA ASP A 126 0.38 14.53 -15.74
C ASP A 126 1.19 13.92 -14.58
N PRO A 127 0.57 13.01 -13.80
CA PRO A 127 1.19 12.40 -12.64
C PRO A 127 2.45 11.61 -12.97
N GLU A 128 2.48 10.90 -14.10
CA GLU A 128 3.62 10.08 -14.52
C GLU A 128 4.83 10.94 -14.86
N ALA A 129 4.67 11.96 -15.72
CA ALA A 129 5.77 12.87 -16.05
C ALA A 129 6.24 13.66 -14.82
N SER A 130 5.31 14.06 -13.95
CA SER A 130 5.62 14.75 -12.69
C SER A 130 6.40 13.85 -11.74
N LEU A 131 6.03 12.58 -11.62
CA LEU A 131 6.71 11.60 -10.78
C LEU A 131 8.12 11.33 -11.29
N LEU A 132 8.28 11.10 -12.60
CA LEU A 132 9.58 10.93 -13.24
C LEU A 132 10.48 12.14 -12.96
N HIS A 133 9.96 13.36 -13.17
CA HIS A 133 10.72 14.58 -12.90
C HIS A 133 11.16 14.69 -11.45
N ARG A 134 10.37 14.21 -10.49
CA ARG A 134 10.75 14.21 -9.07
C ARG A 134 11.78 13.16 -8.72
N CYS A 135 11.82 12.05 -9.47
CA CYS A 135 12.71 10.92 -9.22
C CYS A 135 14.06 11.06 -9.93
N VAL A 136 14.13 11.75 -11.08
CA VAL A 136 15.38 12.01 -11.80
C VAL A 136 16.20 13.06 -11.05
N VAL A 137 17.42 12.68 -10.66
CA VAL A 137 18.38 13.56 -9.98
C VAL A 137 19.23 14.30 -11.02
N ARG A 138 19.63 13.60 -12.09
CA ARG A 138 20.44 14.17 -13.16
C ARG A 138 20.21 13.42 -14.47
N SER A 139 20.15 14.13 -15.59
CA SER A 139 20.11 13.55 -16.93
C SER A 139 21.07 14.27 -17.87
N CYS A 140 21.86 13.50 -18.61
CA CYS A 140 22.84 14.01 -19.58
C CYS A 140 22.77 13.22 -20.90
N LEU A 141 23.08 13.88 -22.02
CA LEU A 141 23.32 13.27 -23.34
C LEU A 141 24.75 13.59 -23.77
N ALA A 142 25.57 12.57 -23.97
CA ALA A 142 26.99 12.72 -24.31
C ALA A 142 27.76 13.67 -23.36
N GLY A 143 27.38 13.69 -22.08
CA GLY A 143 27.97 14.54 -21.04
C GLY A 143 27.29 15.90 -20.84
N GLU A 144 26.45 16.34 -21.77
CA GLU A 144 25.74 17.63 -21.68
C GLU A 144 24.39 17.48 -20.95
N PRO A 145 24.03 18.37 -20.01
CA PRO A 145 22.75 18.30 -19.31
C PRO A 145 21.55 18.36 -20.27
N VAL A 146 20.58 17.49 -20.06
CA VAL A 146 19.31 17.47 -20.80
C VAL A 146 18.15 17.51 -19.81
N ALA A 147 17.09 18.26 -20.14
CA ALA A 147 15.89 18.32 -19.31
C ALA A 147 15.15 16.97 -19.34
N VAL A 148 14.52 16.59 -18.21
CA VAL A 148 13.75 15.34 -18.10
C VAL A 148 12.63 15.28 -19.15
N SER A 149 11.98 16.40 -19.44
CA SER A 149 10.93 16.53 -20.47
C SER A 149 11.43 16.32 -21.90
N HIS A 150 12.75 16.29 -22.13
CA HIS A 150 13.35 16.01 -23.43
C HIS A 150 13.95 14.60 -23.52
N LEU A 151 13.78 13.77 -22.49
CA LEU A 151 14.18 12.37 -22.58
C LEU A 151 13.27 11.64 -23.58
N PRO A 152 13.84 10.87 -24.52
CA PRO A 152 13.05 10.05 -25.44
C PRO A 152 12.20 9.02 -24.68
N PRO A 153 11.02 8.63 -25.19
CA PRO A 153 10.18 7.63 -24.55
C PRO A 153 10.92 6.33 -24.21
N GLY A 154 11.76 5.81 -25.11
CA GLY A 154 12.54 4.60 -24.83
C GLY A 154 13.58 4.72 -23.70
N ILE A 155 14.02 5.93 -23.35
CA ILE A 155 14.85 6.18 -22.16
C ILE A 155 13.98 6.27 -20.91
N VAL A 156 12.81 6.91 -21.01
CA VAL A 156 11.83 6.96 -19.91
C VAL A 156 11.37 5.56 -19.52
N ASP A 157 10.99 4.73 -20.49
CA ASP A 157 10.59 3.34 -20.28
C ASP A 157 11.71 2.52 -19.63
N ALA A 158 12.95 2.73 -20.06
CA ALA A 158 14.12 2.05 -19.50
C ALA A 158 14.38 2.46 -18.04
N VAL A 159 14.21 3.75 -17.68
CA VAL A 159 14.28 4.19 -16.28
C VAL A 159 13.17 3.55 -15.45
N GLY A 160 11.95 3.47 -15.99
CA GLY A 160 10.83 2.80 -15.32
C GLY A 160 11.08 1.31 -15.07
N GLU A 161 11.70 0.61 -16.03
CA GLU A 161 12.10 -0.79 -15.87
C GLU A 161 13.11 -0.96 -14.74
N GLU A 162 14.19 -0.16 -14.74
CA GLU A 162 15.22 -0.19 -13.70
C GLU A 162 14.64 0.13 -12.31
N MET A 163 13.67 1.05 -12.23
CA MET A 163 12.96 1.33 -10.97
C MET A 163 12.18 0.09 -10.49
N ARG A 164 11.51 -0.63 -11.40
CA ARG A 164 10.74 -1.84 -11.06
C ARG A 164 11.63 -3.00 -10.65
N GLU A 165 12.76 -3.17 -11.30
CA GLU A 165 13.76 -4.18 -10.92
C GLU A 165 14.40 -3.87 -9.55
N ALA A 166 14.62 -2.59 -9.25
CA ALA A 166 15.19 -2.15 -7.98
C ALA A 166 14.17 -2.13 -6.81
N ASP A 167 12.87 -1.97 -7.09
CA ASP A 167 11.80 -1.99 -6.09
C ASP A 167 10.64 -2.94 -6.47
N PRO A 168 10.89 -4.26 -6.57
CA PRO A 168 9.88 -5.21 -7.03
C PRO A 168 8.68 -5.31 -6.07
N GLN A 169 8.87 -4.97 -4.79
CA GLN A 169 7.80 -4.97 -3.80
C GLN A 169 6.74 -3.89 -4.08
N ALA A 170 7.09 -2.84 -4.82
CA ALA A 170 6.18 -1.78 -5.24
C ALA A 170 5.24 -2.18 -6.39
N ASP A 171 5.55 -3.26 -7.12
CA ASP A 171 4.81 -3.70 -8.31
C ASP A 171 4.55 -5.21 -8.27
N ILE A 172 3.78 -5.64 -7.26
CA ILE A 172 3.42 -7.04 -7.06
C ILE A 172 2.38 -7.46 -8.10
N THR A 173 2.67 -8.54 -8.82
CA THR A 173 1.72 -9.15 -9.77
C THR A 173 1.40 -10.59 -9.37
N LEU A 174 0.11 -10.94 -9.39
CA LEU A 174 -0.40 -12.28 -9.18
C LEU A 174 -0.69 -12.93 -10.53
N VAL A 175 -0.10 -14.10 -10.78
CA VAL A 175 -0.40 -14.92 -11.96
C VAL A 175 -1.62 -15.78 -11.68
N LEU A 176 -2.64 -15.66 -12.51
CA LEU A 176 -3.95 -16.27 -12.32
C LEU A 176 -4.35 -17.09 -13.54
N THR A 177 -5.02 -18.21 -13.30
CA THR A 177 -5.56 -19.08 -14.36
C THR A 177 -7.06 -19.29 -14.13
N CYS A 178 -7.88 -19.08 -15.16
CA CYS A 178 -9.32 -19.24 -15.05
C CYS A 178 -9.71 -20.72 -14.95
N CYS A 179 -10.48 -21.09 -13.93
CA CYS A 179 -10.99 -22.46 -13.78
C CYS A 179 -12.03 -22.85 -14.84
N SER A 180 -12.67 -21.86 -15.50
CA SER A 180 -13.72 -22.06 -16.51
C SER A 180 -13.17 -22.11 -17.93
N CYS A 181 -12.30 -21.15 -18.31
CA CYS A 181 -11.82 -20.99 -19.69
C CYS A 181 -10.30 -21.16 -19.86
N THR A 182 -9.57 -21.51 -18.79
CA THR A 182 -8.11 -21.68 -18.76
C THR A 182 -7.28 -20.48 -19.20
N TYR A 183 -7.89 -19.30 -19.37
CA TYR A 183 -7.19 -18.08 -19.70
C TYR A 183 -6.25 -17.69 -18.55
N GLU A 184 -5.00 -17.35 -18.88
CA GLU A 184 -3.99 -16.89 -17.93
C GLU A 184 -3.81 -15.38 -18.03
N TRP A 185 -3.70 -14.72 -16.88
CA TRP A 185 -3.43 -13.29 -16.81
C TRP A 185 -2.65 -12.91 -15.56
N GLN A 186 -2.09 -11.70 -15.58
CA GLN A 186 -1.45 -11.08 -14.43
C GLN A 186 -2.37 -9.99 -13.87
N ALA A 187 -2.51 -9.96 -12.55
CA ALA A 187 -3.26 -8.94 -11.83
C ALA A 187 -2.36 -8.23 -10.82
N ALA A 188 -2.33 -6.90 -10.86
CA ALA A 188 -1.61 -6.12 -9.86
C ALA A 188 -2.25 -6.28 -8.48
N PHE A 189 -1.42 -6.46 -7.44
CA PHE A 189 -1.86 -6.52 -6.05
C PHE A 189 -1.44 -5.25 -5.30
N ASP A 190 -2.43 -4.41 -4.96
CA ASP A 190 -2.21 -3.20 -4.16
C ASP A 190 -2.57 -3.44 -2.69
N ILE A 191 -1.53 -3.56 -1.85
CA ILE A 191 -1.69 -3.73 -0.40
C ILE A 191 -2.38 -2.53 0.25
N VAL A 192 -2.23 -1.31 -0.28
CA VAL A 192 -2.82 -0.10 0.30
C VAL A 192 -4.34 -0.19 0.24
N SER A 193 -4.88 -0.40 -0.97
CA SER A 193 -6.32 -0.51 -1.18
C SER A 193 -6.91 -1.73 -0.45
N TYR A 194 -6.19 -2.85 -0.48
CA TYR A 194 -6.63 -4.08 0.17
C TYR A 194 -6.73 -3.92 1.70
N LEU A 195 -5.65 -3.49 2.36
CA LEU A 195 -5.62 -3.29 3.81
C LEU A 195 -6.62 -2.21 4.25
N TRP A 196 -6.77 -1.13 3.47
CA TRP A 196 -7.75 -0.10 3.79
C TRP A 196 -9.20 -0.65 3.77
N ALA A 197 -9.53 -1.52 2.83
CA ALA A 197 -10.85 -2.16 2.77
C ALA A 197 -11.12 -3.04 4.01
N GLU A 198 -10.12 -3.80 4.46
CA GLU A 198 -10.22 -4.61 5.68
C GLU A 198 -10.37 -3.74 6.93
N VAL A 199 -9.56 -2.68 7.06
CA VAL A 199 -9.64 -1.71 8.15
C VAL A 199 -11.01 -1.03 8.19
N ALA A 200 -11.55 -0.61 7.04
CA ALA A 200 -12.86 0.00 6.95
C ALA A 200 -14.00 -0.98 7.31
N SER A 201 -13.84 -2.27 7.02
CA SER A 201 -14.78 -3.30 7.45
C SER A 201 -14.72 -3.52 8.97
N LEU A 202 -13.52 -3.66 9.51
CA LEU A 202 -13.27 -3.81 10.95
C LEU A 202 -13.80 -2.62 11.75
N ALA A 203 -13.58 -1.40 11.27
CA ALA A 203 -14.05 -0.18 11.91
C ALA A 203 -15.59 -0.14 11.98
N ARG A 204 -16.28 -0.40 10.86
CA ARG A 204 -17.75 -0.44 10.81
C ARG A 204 -18.33 -1.52 11.74
N ARG A 205 -17.73 -2.71 11.75
CA ARG A 205 -18.12 -3.77 12.68
C ARG A 205 -17.95 -3.33 14.13
N THR A 206 -16.80 -2.73 14.46
CA THR A 206 -16.51 -2.26 15.82
C THR A 206 -17.50 -1.20 16.28
N LEU A 207 -17.88 -0.25 15.43
CA LEU A 207 -18.91 0.75 15.76
C LEU A 207 -20.28 0.09 16.01
N HIS A 208 -20.62 -0.96 15.26
CA HIS A 208 -21.84 -1.72 15.49
C HIS A 208 -21.82 -2.48 16.82
N GLU A 209 -20.69 -3.13 17.15
CA GLU A 209 -20.46 -3.77 18.45
C GLU A 209 -20.64 -2.76 19.60
N VAL A 210 -20.01 -1.59 19.49
CA VAL A 210 -20.13 -0.49 20.47
C VAL A 210 -21.59 -0.06 20.61
N HIS A 211 -22.30 0.14 19.51
CA HIS A 211 -23.71 0.54 19.54
C HIS A 211 -24.59 -0.46 20.30
N ILE A 212 -24.45 -1.77 20.02
CA ILE A 212 -25.24 -2.81 20.68
C ILE A 212 -24.90 -2.86 22.18
N LEU A 213 -23.62 -2.93 22.54
CA LEU A 213 -23.19 -3.05 23.93
C LEU A 213 -23.55 -1.81 24.76
N ALA A 214 -23.38 -0.61 24.20
CA ALA A 214 -23.76 0.63 24.87
C ALA A 214 -25.28 0.70 25.08
N SER A 215 -26.07 0.26 24.10
CA SER A 215 -27.54 0.27 24.19
C SER A 215 -28.08 -0.75 25.20
N ALA A 216 -27.45 -1.93 25.30
CA ALA A 216 -27.89 -2.99 26.21
C ALA A 216 -27.45 -2.79 27.66
N TYR A 217 -26.20 -2.32 27.87
CA TYR A 217 -25.59 -2.26 29.20
C TYR A 217 -25.37 -0.84 29.74
N GLY A 218 -25.52 0.20 28.90
CA GLY A 218 -25.28 1.59 29.29
C GLY A 218 -23.80 1.96 29.47
N TRP A 219 -22.87 1.11 29.02
CA TRP A 219 -21.43 1.38 29.08
C TRP A 219 -21.02 2.45 28.08
N SER A 220 -19.99 3.22 28.43
CA SER A 220 -19.39 4.21 27.52
C SER A 220 -18.58 3.55 26.41
N GLU A 221 -18.42 4.25 25.28
CA GLU A 221 -17.58 3.81 24.17
C GLU A 221 -16.14 3.49 24.64
N THR A 222 -15.56 4.34 25.49
CA THR A 222 -14.22 4.13 26.04
C THR A 222 -14.10 2.83 26.82
N GLU A 223 -15.09 2.51 27.66
CA GLU A 223 -15.10 1.26 28.43
C GLU A 223 -15.22 0.03 27.52
N ILE A 224 -16.05 0.12 26.47
CA ILE A 224 -16.25 -0.96 25.50
C ILE A 224 -14.99 -1.19 24.66
N LEU A 225 -14.38 -0.12 24.15
CA LEU A 225 -13.16 -0.21 23.32
C LEU A 225 -11.93 -0.66 24.12
N ALA A 226 -11.90 -0.41 25.43
CA ALA A 226 -10.87 -0.92 26.33
C ALA A 226 -10.95 -2.45 26.54
N MET A 227 -12.10 -3.08 26.23
CA MET A 227 -12.22 -4.54 26.28
C MET A 227 -11.51 -5.19 25.07
N SER A 228 -11.04 -6.42 25.24
CA SER A 228 -10.57 -7.21 24.11
C SER A 228 -11.72 -7.54 23.15
N ALA A 229 -11.41 -7.72 21.86
CA ALA A 229 -12.40 -8.14 20.87
C ALA A 229 -13.13 -9.43 21.29
N TRP A 230 -12.39 -10.40 21.85
CA TRP A 230 -12.95 -11.65 22.39
C TRP A 230 -14.00 -11.40 23.49
N ARG A 231 -13.74 -10.45 24.42
CA ARG A 231 -14.69 -10.15 25.50
C ARG A 231 -15.92 -9.41 24.98
N ARG A 232 -15.76 -8.49 24.02
CA ARG A 232 -16.91 -7.83 23.37
C ARG A 232 -17.81 -8.84 22.68
N GLU A 233 -17.23 -9.77 21.93
CA GLU A 233 -17.97 -10.84 21.24
C GLU A 233 -18.79 -11.70 22.21
N ARG A 234 -18.20 -12.12 23.35
CA ARG A 234 -18.93 -12.88 24.38
C ARG A 234 -20.08 -12.11 25.01
N TYR A 235 -19.99 -10.79 25.13
CA TYR A 235 -21.12 -9.99 25.61
C TYR A 235 -22.20 -9.83 24.54
N LEU A 236 -21.84 -9.69 23.27
CA LEU A 236 -22.80 -9.59 22.17
C LEU A 236 -23.67 -10.85 22.07
N GLU A 237 -23.08 -12.03 22.27
CA GLU A 237 -23.80 -13.32 22.34
C GLU A 237 -24.85 -13.40 23.46
N LEU A 238 -24.81 -12.51 24.46
CA LEU A 238 -25.78 -12.45 25.57
C LEU A 238 -26.86 -11.38 25.36
N VAL A 239 -26.70 -10.51 24.37
CA VAL A 239 -27.68 -9.47 24.00
C VAL A 239 -28.65 -10.01 22.95
N ASP A 240 -28.21 -10.96 22.14
CA ASP A 240 -29.03 -11.71 21.17
C ASP A 240 -29.95 -12.76 21.84
#